data_AF-A0A6N6W4J6-F1
#
_entry.id   AF-A0A6N6W4J6-F1
#
_cell.length_a   1.000
_cell.length_b   1.000
_cell.length_c   1.000
_cell.angle_alpha   90.00
_cell.angle_beta   90.00
_cell.angle_gamma   90.00
#
_symmetry.space_group_name_H-M   'P 1'
#
loop_
_entity.id
_entity.type
_entity.pdbx_description
1 polymer ?
#
loop_
_entity_poly.entity_id
_entity_poly.type
_entity_poly.pdbx_seq_one_letter_code
_entity_poly.pdbx_strand_id
1 'polypeptide(L)' 'MNPTARKRKKAVCPPIGALMRYRDRIVRVIAEASGQRAVIESVDVNGRSFRSVVKWANLAGLNDQLF' A
#
# COMPACT_ATOMS: atom_id res chain seq x y z
N MET A 1 24.30 11.04 13.19
CA MET A 1 23.95 10.28 11.96
C MET A 1 22.48 10.58 11.65
N ASN A 2 22.23 11.24 10.52
CA ASN A 2 21.05 12.10 10.29
C ASN A 2 19.74 11.31 10.09
N PRO A 3 18.60 11.74 10.68
CA PRO A 3 17.31 11.30 10.19
C PRO A 3 17.03 12.03 8.87
N THR A 4 17.12 11.33 7.74
CA THR A 4 16.69 11.84 6.43
C THR A 4 15.25 12.31 6.54
N ALA A 5 15.06 13.63 6.56
CA ALA A 5 13.77 14.28 6.54
C ALA A 5 13.08 13.97 5.22
N ARG A 6 12.30 12.88 5.20
CA ARG A 6 11.42 12.55 4.09
C ARG A 6 10.37 13.66 4.05
N LYS A 7 10.53 14.63 3.12
CA LYS A 7 9.51 15.63 2.77
C LYS A 7 8.16 14.92 2.77
N ARG A 8 7.29 15.21 3.74
CA ARG A 8 5.93 14.69 3.78
C ARG A 8 5.18 15.33 2.62
N LYS A 9 5.32 14.74 1.42
CA LYS A 9 4.37 14.98 0.33
C LYS A 9 2.98 14.74 0.94
N LYS A 10 2.05 15.66 0.69
CA LYS A 10 0.64 15.54 1.12
C LYS A 10 0.21 14.11 0.81
N ALA A 11 -0.17 13.35 1.84
CA ALA A 11 -0.52 11.95 1.63
C ALA A 11 -1.75 11.93 0.73
N VAL A 12 -1.59 11.39 -0.48
CA VAL A 12 -2.67 11.12 -1.43
C VAL A 12 -2.91 9.62 -1.40
N CYS A 13 -4.15 9.19 -1.63
CA CYS A 13 -4.41 7.77 -1.84
C CYS A 13 -3.46 7.24 -2.92
N PRO A 14 -2.75 6.14 -2.68
CA PRO A 14 -2.02 5.50 -3.76
C PRO A 14 -2.97 5.15 -4.91
N PRO A 15 -2.49 5.15 -6.17
CA PRO A 15 -3.36 4.92 -7.32
C PRO A 15 -4.14 3.61 -7.22
N ILE A 16 -5.42 3.61 -7.60
CA ILE A 16 -6.18 2.37 -7.74
C ILE A 16 -5.50 1.51 -8.80
N GLY A 17 -5.30 0.24 -8.48
CA GLY A 17 -4.55 -0.72 -9.28
C GLY A 17 -3.07 -0.83 -8.90
N ALA A 18 -2.52 0.10 -8.13
CA ALA A 18 -1.12 0.05 -7.73
C ALA A 18 -0.81 -1.19 -6.87
N LEU A 19 0.31 -1.84 -7.17
CA LEU A 19 0.89 -2.86 -6.31
C LEU A 19 1.78 -2.20 -5.25
N MET A 20 1.56 -2.59 -4.00
CA MET A 20 2.25 -2.03 -2.84
C MET A 20 2.60 -3.13 -1.84
N ARG A 21 3.51 -2.82 -0.90
CA ARG A 21 3.80 -3.66 0.25
C ARG A 21 2.92 -3.25 1.44
N TYR A 22 2.29 -4.22 2.08
CA TYR A 22 1.65 -4.07 3.38
C TYR A 22 2.08 -5.22 4.29
N ARG A 23 2.87 -4.91 5.34
CA ARG A 23 3.58 -5.91 6.14
C ARG A 23 4.37 -6.85 5.20
N ASP A 24 4.18 -8.16 5.33
CA ASP A 24 4.87 -9.20 4.56
C ASP A 24 4.14 -9.59 3.26
N ARG A 25 3.19 -8.77 2.79
CA ARG A 25 2.35 -9.10 1.62
C ARG A 25 2.47 -8.05 0.54
N ILE A 26 2.37 -8.52 -0.71
CA ILE A 26 2.10 -7.69 -1.87
C ILE A 26 0.59 -7.54 -2.00
N VAL A 27 0.12 -6.31 -2.12
CA VAL A 27 -1.29 -5.98 -2.20
C VAL A 27 -1.57 -5.05 -3.38
N ARG A 28 -2.78 -5.16 -3.94
CA ARG A 28 -3.32 -4.23 -4.92
C ARG A 28 -4.25 -3.25 -4.23
N VAL A 29 -4.11 -1.96 -4.52
CA VAL A 29 -5.10 -0.96 -4.11
C VAL A 29 -6.33 -1.08 -5.00
N ILE A 30 -7.52 -1.25 -4.43
CA ILE A 30 -8.76 -1.44 -5.21
C ILE A 30 -9.76 -0.30 -5.06
N ALA A 31 -9.68 0.49 -3.99
CA ALA A 31 -10.51 1.68 -3.81
C ALA A 31 -9.91 2.64 -2.76
N GLU A 32 -10.29 3.91 -2.85
CA GLU A 32 -10.12 4.87 -1.77
C GLU A 32 -11.22 4.66 -0.70
N ALA A 33 -10.86 4.86 0.56
CA ALA A 33 -11.77 4.86 1.70
C ALA A 33 -11.55 6.09 2.59
N SER A 34 -12.55 6.42 3.40
CA SER A 34 -12.51 7.60 4.26
C SER A 34 -11.36 7.57 5.28
N GLY A 35 -10.92 8.76 5.71
CA GLY A 35 -9.92 8.90 6.76
C GLY A 35 -8.50 8.53 6.33
N GLN A 36 -8.13 8.83 5.08
CA GLN A 36 -6.83 8.50 4.49
C GLN A 36 -6.57 6.99 4.48
N ARG A 37 -7.57 6.23 4.02
CA ARG A 37 -7.52 4.77 3.96
C ARG A 37 -7.71 4.29 2.53
N ALA A 38 -7.17 3.12 2.25
CA ALA A 38 -7.36 2.41 1.00
C ALA A 38 -7.95 1.05 1.29
N VAL A 39 -8.84 0.60 0.42
CA VAL A 39 -9.20 -0.81 0.33
C VAL A 39 -8.12 -1.50 -0.48
N ILE A 40 -7.50 -2.51 0.12
CA ILE A 40 -6.46 -3.32 -0.50
C ILE A 40 -6.95 -4.76 -0.68
N GLU A 41 -6.41 -5.43 -1.69
CA GLU A 41 -6.61 -6.84 -1.96
C GLU A 41 -5.27 -7.56 -1.98
N SER A 42 -5.15 -8.68 -1.27
CA SER A 42 -4.03 -9.61 -1.35
C SER A 42 -4.51 -10.99 -1.74
N VAL A 43 -3.63 -11.80 -2.30
CA VAL A 43 -3.86 -13.22 -2.56
C VAL A 43 -2.92 -14.05 -1.69
N ASP A 44 -3.43 -15.11 -1.07
CA ASP A 44 -2.60 -16.05 -0.31
C ASP A 44 -1.99 -17.16 -1.20
N VAL A 45 -1.24 -18.08 -0.59
CA VAL A 45 -0.59 -19.19 -1.28
C VAL A 45 -1.58 -20.17 -1.93
N ASN A 46 -2.84 -20.17 -1.51
CA ASN A 46 -3.90 -21.02 -2.05
C ASN A 46 -4.71 -20.30 -3.13
N GLY A 47 -4.32 -19.08 -3.52
CA GLY A 47 -5.05 -18.26 -4.49
C GLY A 47 -6.28 -17.56 -3.92
N ARG A 48 -6.49 -17.59 -2.59
CA ARG A 48 -7.66 -16.94 -1.98
C ARG A 48 -7.42 -15.44 -1.83
N SER A 49 -8.38 -14.63 -2.26
CA SER A 49 -8.34 -13.18 -2.09
C SER A 49 -8.82 -12.73 -0.71
N PHE A 50 -8.14 -11.72 -0.18
CA PHE A 50 -8.48 -11.07 1.10
C PHE A 50 -8.51 -9.57 0.90
N ARG A 51 -9.56 -8.93 1.43
CA ARG A 51 -9.72 -7.48 1.40
C ARG A 51 -9.54 -6.86 2.78
N SER A 52 -8.95 -5.68 2.84
CA SER A 52 -8.74 -4.96 4.10
C SER A 52 -8.74 -3.46 3.87
N VAL A 53 -9.16 -2.70 4.89
CA VAL A 53 -9.14 -1.23 4.86
C VAL A 53 -8.00 -0.72 5.73
N VAL A 54 -6.94 -0.19 5.11
CA VAL A 54 -5.69 0.20 5.78
C VAL A 54 -5.39 1.68 5.59
N LYS A 55 -4.63 2.30 6.51
CA LYS A 55 -4.16 3.69 6.35
C LYS A 55 -3.14 3.77 5.22
N TRP A 56 -3.17 4.84 4.41
CA TRP A 56 -2.21 5.06 3.33
C TRP A 56 -0.75 5.03 3.81
N ALA A 57 -0.50 5.56 5.01
CA ALA A 57 0.83 5.60 5.63
C ALA A 57 1.44 4.21 5.91
N ASN A 58 0.62 3.15 5.93
CA ASN A 58 1.10 1.78 6.13
C ASN A 58 1.41 1.06 4.82
N LEU A 59 1.18 1.71 3.68
CA LEU A 59 1.50 1.18 2.36
C LEU A 59 2.86 1.72 1.92
N ALA A 60 3.75 0.81 1.52
CA ALA A 60 5.05 1.16 0.96
C ALA A 60 5.07 0.85 -0.53
N GLY A 61 5.65 1.76 -1.32
CA GLY A 61 5.93 1.51 -2.73
C GLY A 61 6.91 0.35 -2.89
N LEU A 62 6.73 -0.43 -3.95
CA LEU A 62 7.66 -1.49 -4.34
C LEU A 62 8.74 -0.87 -5.24
N ASN A 63 9.61 -0.01 -4.69
CA ASN A 63 10.71 0.56 -5.48
C ASN A 63 11.70 -0.55 -5.89
N ASP A 64 12.18 -0.51 -7.13
CA ASP A 64 13.28 -1.28 -7.76
C ASP A 64 13.30 -2.81 -7.54
N GLN A 65 12.23 -3.40 -7.00
CA GLN A 65 12.11 -4.84 -6.71
C GLN A 65 11.01 -5.54 -7.52
N LEU A 66 10.58 -4.93 -8.62
CA LEU A 66 9.78 -5.60 -9.64
C LEU A 66 10.54 -5.57 -10.95
N PHE A 67 11.47 -6.53 -11.05
CA PHE A 67 12.24 -6.94 -12.22
C PHE A 67 13.18 -5.89 -12.82
#